data_AF-A0A2T6D1T9-F1
#
_entry.id   AF-A0A2T6D1T9-F1
#
_cell.length_a   1.000
_cell.length_b   1.000
_cell.length_c   1.000
_cell.angle_alpha   90.00
_cell.angle_beta   90.00
_cell.angle_gamma   90.00
#
_symmetry.space_group_name_H-M   'P 1'
#
loop_
_entity.id
_entity.type
_entity.pdbx_description
1 polymer ?
#
loop_
_entity_poly.entity_id
_entity_poly.type
_entity_poly.pdbx_seq_one_letter_code
_entity_poly.pdbx_strand_id
1 'polypeptide(L)'
;MKPFAYVTARSAASAVAAVRGGRFLAGGMDLLGEMKEGISSPATLVNVKSLPGGTDVRPGTTWTLGANVTLTTLASDPAIRRDLPGVAEAAADVGSPQIRNVATLGGNLAQHSRCWYYRHRDVVCRKKGGRTCLARTGQTKYHSLFTGNMCLSPCVSNLAIALAALDARVVIQRGEKTITLTIAELYADAWRTVGAHNSLGEADLILRVEITPGARRSAYLQLAEKSDFDWALVSCAAAARVDAGRLSQVRVALGAIAPTPWQVEAANAALEGQPVTETTANRAADLLLQDARTTDDNSYKLQIARVLIRRTLQKLVA
;
A
#
# COMPACT_ATOMS: atom_id res chain seq x y z
N MET A 1 -19.38 4.34 -18.86
CA MET A 1 -18.03 4.94 -19.06
C MET A 1 -18.14 6.02 -20.12
N LYS A 2 -17.49 7.17 -19.95
CA LYS A 2 -17.39 8.18 -21.01
C LYS A 2 -16.38 7.72 -22.09
N PRO A 3 -16.52 8.15 -23.35
CA PRO A 3 -15.50 7.91 -24.38
C PRO A 3 -14.13 8.47 -23.94
N PHE A 4 -13.05 7.80 -24.34
CA PHE A 4 -11.68 8.20 -24.05
C PHE A 4 -10.75 7.81 -25.22
N ALA A 5 -9.67 8.57 -25.39
CA ALA A 5 -8.56 8.19 -26.26
C ALA A 5 -7.71 7.10 -25.58
N TYR A 6 -7.15 6.20 -26.37
CA TYR A 6 -6.26 5.15 -25.88
C TYR A 6 -4.92 5.22 -26.61
N VAL A 7 -3.84 5.38 -25.84
CA VAL A 7 -2.47 5.49 -26.36
C VAL A 7 -1.62 4.41 -25.72
N THR A 8 -0.75 3.75 -26.49
CA THR A 8 0.25 2.83 -25.94
C THR A 8 1.61 3.50 -25.93
N ALA A 9 2.18 3.70 -24.74
CA ALA A 9 3.50 4.26 -24.59
C ALA A 9 4.60 3.21 -24.85
N ARG A 10 5.75 3.66 -25.35
CA ARG A 10 6.94 2.82 -25.63
C ARG A 10 8.15 3.19 -24.77
N SER A 11 8.05 4.28 -24.02
CA SER A 11 9.07 4.78 -23.09
C SER A 11 8.41 5.59 -21.98
N ALA A 12 9.08 5.76 -20.85
CA ALA A 12 8.59 6.61 -19.76
C ALA A 12 8.31 8.05 -20.24
N ALA A 13 9.20 8.61 -21.05
CA ALA A 13 9.03 9.95 -21.63
C ALA A 13 7.78 10.05 -22.52
N SER A 14 7.56 9.07 -23.42
CA SER A 14 6.34 9.05 -24.25
C SER A 14 5.07 8.86 -23.43
N ALA A 15 5.14 8.11 -22.33
CA ALA A 15 4.01 7.95 -21.42
C ALA A 15 3.63 9.28 -20.75
N VAL A 16 4.60 9.96 -20.14
CA VAL A 16 4.39 11.26 -19.47
C VAL A 16 3.95 12.34 -20.46
N ALA A 17 4.47 12.35 -21.68
CA ALA A 17 4.03 13.27 -22.72
C ALA A 17 2.57 13.04 -23.13
N ALA A 18 2.11 11.78 -23.19
CA ALA A 18 0.77 11.41 -23.64
C ALA A 18 -0.31 11.55 -22.56
N VAL A 19 0.02 11.50 -21.27
CA VAL A 19 -0.97 11.41 -20.17
C VAL A 19 -1.60 12.76 -19.79
N ARG A 20 -1.39 13.84 -20.53
CA ARG A 20 -1.90 15.19 -20.21
C ARG A 20 -3.42 15.18 -19.96
N GLY A 21 -3.86 15.38 -18.71
CA GLY A 21 -5.26 15.29 -18.29
C GLY A 21 -5.88 13.88 -18.36
N GLY A 22 -5.04 12.86 -18.46
CA GLY A 22 -5.38 11.46 -18.57
C GLY A 22 -4.91 10.63 -17.38
N ARG A 23 -4.86 9.31 -17.56
CA ARG A 23 -4.39 8.36 -16.55
C ARG A 23 -3.56 7.26 -17.18
N PHE A 24 -2.55 6.79 -16.43
CA PHE A 24 -1.83 5.57 -16.80
C PHE A 24 -2.69 4.33 -16.58
N LEU A 25 -2.67 3.42 -17.54
CA LEU A 25 -3.34 2.13 -17.49
C LEU A 25 -2.30 1.01 -17.48
N ALA A 26 -2.21 0.32 -16.35
CA ALA A 26 -1.48 -0.94 -16.22
C ALA A 26 -2.48 -2.11 -16.19
N GLY A 27 -2.63 -2.80 -15.05
CA GLY A 27 -3.57 -3.90 -14.86
C GLY A 27 -5.05 -3.55 -15.01
N GLY A 28 -5.41 -2.27 -14.80
CA GLY A 28 -6.78 -1.78 -14.95
C GLY A 28 -7.75 -2.13 -13.82
N MET A 29 -7.33 -2.94 -12.84
CA MET A 29 -8.22 -3.45 -11.79
C MET A 29 -8.89 -2.37 -10.95
N ASP A 30 -8.20 -1.28 -10.65
CA ASP A 30 -8.78 -0.17 -9.89
C ASP A 30 -9.40 0.89 -10.81
N LEU A 31 -8.59 1.42 -11.73
CA LEU A 31 -8.97 2.53 -12.61
C LEU A 31 -10.20 2.21 -13.48
N LEU A 32 -10.27 1.02 -14.10
CA LEU A 32 -11.41 0.67 -14.94
C LEU A 32 -12.68 0.45 -14.10
N GLY A 33 -12.54 0.00 -12.85
CA GLY A 33 -13.64 -0.05 -11.89
C GLY A 33 -14.19 1.35 -11.61
N GLU A 34 -13.32 2.30 -11.26
CA GLU A 34 -13.71 3.69 -11.04
C GLU A 34 -14.36 4.33 -12.27
N MET A 35 -13.89 4.00 -13.48
CA MET A 35 -14.48 4.50 -14.72
C MET A 35 -15.87 3.94 -14.99
N LYS A 36 -16.08 2.65 -14.73
CA LYS A 36 -17.39 2.00 -14.86
C LYS A 36 -18.40 2.56 -13.86
N GLU A 37 -17.94 2.81 -12.64
CA GLU A 37 -18.73 3.42 -11.56
C GLU A 37 -18.93 4.94 -11.75
N GLY A 38 -18.27 5.56 -12.73
CA GLY A 38 -18.41 6.99 -13.01
C GLY A 38 -17.71 7.89 -11.99
N ILE A 39 -16.82 7.34 -11.18
CA ILE A 39 -15.98 8.07 -10.20
C ILE A 39 -14.85 8.79 -10.92
N SER A 40 -14.27 8.15 -11.93
CA SER A 40 -13.16 8.67 -12.73
C SER A 40 -13.57 8.74 -14.20
N SER A 41 -13.22 9.83 -14.89
CA SER A 41 -13.54 9.98 -16.31
C SER A 41 -12.41 10.67 -17.09
N PRO A 42 -11.21 10.05 -17.15
CA PRO A 42 -10.08 10.61 -17.87
C PRO A 42 -10.38 10.66 -19.38
N ALA A 43 -9.95 11.73 -20.04
CA ALA A 43 -10.09 11.88 -21.48
C ALA A 43 -9.14 10.96 -22.26
N THR A 44 -8.01 10.57 -21.65
CA THR A 44 -6.99 9.72 -22.25
C THR A 44 -6.53 8.64 -21.28
N LEU A 45 -6.44 7.40 -21.76
CA LEU A 45 -5.76 6.31 -21.09
C LEU A 45 -4.44 6.01 -21.80
N VAL A 46 -3.35 6.02 -21.04
CA VAL A 46 -2.01 5.69 -21.54
C VAL A 46 -1.62 4.32 -21.03
N ASN A 47 -1.64 3.31 -21.90
CA ASN A 47 -1.16 1.97 -21.59
C ASN A 47 0.35 1.96 -21.37
N VAL A 48 0.76 1.52 -20.18
CA VAL A 48 2.16 1.46 -19.74
C VAL A 48 2.68 0.03 -19.57
N LYS A 49 1.88 -1.01 -19.88
CA LYS A 49 2.27 -2.41 -19.68
C LYS A 49 3.53 -2.82 -20.47
N SER A 50 3.73 -2.20 -21.64
CA SER A 50 4.84 -2.53 -22.54
C SER A 50 6.10 -1.69 -22.32
N LEU A 51 6.17 -0.91 -21.23
CA LEU A 51 7.34 -0.09 -20.96
C LEU A 51 8.57 -0.98 -20.64
N PRO A 52 9.74 -0.69 -21.25
CA PRO A 52 10.97 -1.40 -20.97
C PRO A 52 11.28 -1.43 -19.47
N GLY A 53 11.64 -2.61 -18.99
CA GLY A 53 11.95 -2.90 -17.60
C GLY A 53 10.78 -2.86 -16.62
N GLY A 54 9.55 -2.62 -17.10
CA GLY A 54 8.35 -2.64 -16.26
C GLY A 54 8.09 -4.01 -15.63
N THR A 55 8.50 -5.11 -16.26
CA THR A 55 8.28 -6.49 -15.77
C THR A 55 9.53 -7.11 -15.17
N ASP A 56 10.61 -6.34 -15.01
CA ASP A 56 11.89 -6.88 -14.51
C ASP A 56 11.78 -7.28 -13.04
N VAL A 57 12.29 -8.46 -12.73
CA VAL A 57 12.55 -8.93 -11.36
C VAL A 57 14.04 -9.21 -11.27
N ARG A 58 14.79 -8.31 -10.64
CA ARG A 58 16.25 -8.41 -10.54
C ARG A 58 16.66 -8.56 -9.07
N PRO A 59 17.10 -9.76 -8.64
CA PRO A 59 17.70 -9.93 -7.32
C PRO A 59 19.09 -9.28 -7.26
N GLY A 60 19.53 -8.99 -6.05
CA GLY A 60 20.85 -8.43 -5.77
C GLY A 60 20.92 -7.89 -4.33
N THR A 61 22.01 -7.20 -3.98
CA THR A 61 22.09 -6.46 -2.71
C THR A 61 20.93 -5.48 -2.57
N THR A 62 20.59 -4.83 -3.69
CA THR A 62 19.34 -4.08 -3.86
C THR A 62 18.51 -4.79 -4.91
N TRP A 63 17.38 -5.34 -4.50
CA TRP A 63 16.34 -5.85 -5.38
C TRP A 63 15.75 -4.73 -6.21
N THR A 64 15.52 -4.99 -7.49
CA THR A 64 14.79 -4.09 -8.38
C THR A 64 13.57 -4.79 -8.94
N LEU A 65 12.38 -4.26 -8.66
CA LEU A 65 11.09 -4.78 -9.12
C LEU A 65 10.41 -3.74 -10.02
N GLY A 66 10.22 -4.06 -11.29
CA GLY A 66 9.52 -3.19 -12.23
C GLY A 66 8.07 -2.92 -11.84
N ALA A 67 7.54 -1.74 -12.19
CA ALA A 67 6.18 -1.33 -11.80
C ALA A 67 5.07 -2.21 -12.39
N ASN A 68 5.31 -2.89 -13.51
CA ASN A 68 4.38 -3.81 -14.16
C ASN A 68 4.58 -5.29 -13.77
N VAL A 69 5.49 -5.60 -12.83
CA VAL A 69 5.56 -6.95 -12.25
C VAL A 69 4.20 -7.30 -11.67
N THR A 70 3.66 -8.46 -12.06
CA THR A 70 2.31 -8.86 -11.63
C THR A 70 2.32 -9.32 -10.18
N LEU A 71 1.18 -9.20 -9.51
CA LEU A 71 1.05 -9.68 -8.14
C LEU A 71 1.17 -11.21 -8.05
N THR A 72 0.78 -11.93 -9.11
CA THR A 72 1.05 -13.38 -9.20
C THR A 72 2.56 -13.65 -9.19
N THR A 73 3.34 -12.94 -10.02
CA THR A 73 4.80 -13.06 -10.02
C THR A 73 5.38 -12.76 -8.64
N LEU A 74 4.96 -11.68 -7.98
CA LEU A 74 5.43 -11.34 -6.63
C LEU A 74 5.11 -12.44 -5.61
N ALA A 75 3.93 -13.07 -5.70
CA ALA A 75 3.49 -14.10 -4.77
C ALA A 75 4.15 -15.46 -5.00
N SER A 76 4.51 -15.80 -6.24
CA SER A 76 4.96 -17.15 -6.61
C SER A 76 6.44 -17.27 -6.95
N ASP A 77 7.15 -16.18 -7.25
CA ASP A 77 8.56 -16.24 -7.62
C ASP A 77 9.41 -16.83 -6.46
N PRO A 78 10.18 -17.91 -6.71
CA PRO A 78 10.93 -18.58 -5.65
C PRO A 78 11.97 -17.70 -4.95
N ALA A 79 12.60 -16.79 -5.69
CA ALA A 79 13.61 -15.89 -5.12
C ALA A 79 12.95 -14.80 -4.27
N ILE A 80 11.79 -14.25 -4.71
CA ILE A 80 11.01 -13.31 -3.89
C ILE A 80 10.49 -13.98 -2.62
N ARG A 81 9.96 -15.21 -2.70
CA ARG A 81 9.47 -15.94 -1.52
C ARG A 81 10.58 -16.21 -0.49
N ARG A 82 11.80 -16.44 -0.95
CA ARG A 82 12.96 -16.69 -0.08
C ARG A 82 13.50 -15.39 0.53
N ASP A 83 13.71 -14.37 -0.28
CA ASP A 83 14.48 -13.19 0.12
C ASP A 83 13.60 -12.02 0.56
N LEU A 84 12.34 -11.97 0.09
CA LEU A 84 11.33 -10.95 0.40
C LEU A 84 9.97 -11.58 0.78
N PRO A 85 9.91 -12.54 1.74
CA PRO A 85 8.68 -13.28 2.06
C PRO A 85 7.49 -12.38 2.40
N GLY A 86 7.68 -11.27 3.13
CA GLY A 86 6.60 -10.34 3.42
C GLY A 86 5.99 -9.67 2.18
N VAL A 87 6.76 -9.48 1.09
CA VAL A 87 6.24 -8.97 -0.19
C VAL A 87 5.41 -10.04 -0.88
N ALA A 88 5.89 -11.29 -0.90
CA ALA A 88 5.16 -12.41 -1.49
C ALA A 88 3.83 -12.66 -0.77
N GLU A 89 3.84 -12.64 0.57
CA GLU A 89 2.66 -12.77 1.43
C GLU A 89 1.66 -11.64 1.16
N ALA A 90 2.10 -10.39 1.17
CA ALA A 90 1.24 -9.25 0.87
C ALA A 90 0.64 -9.30 -0.54
N ALA A 91 1.38 -9.82 -1.53
CA ALA A 91 0.88 -10.00 -2.89
C ALA A 91 -0.17 -11.11 -2.99
N ALA A 92 0.04 -12.23 -2.27
CA ALA A 92 -0.85 -13.38 -2.28
C ALA A 92 -2.23 -13.07 -1.71
N ASP A 93 -2.29 -12.15 -0.74
CA ASP A 93 -3.50 -11.70 -0.04
C ASP A 93 -4.39 -10.72 -0.84
N VAL A 94 -3.96 -10.32 -2.05
CA VAL A 94 -4.72 -9.36 -2.86
C VAL A 94 -5.74 -10.06 -3.75
N GLY A 95 -7.02 -9.80 -3.49
CA GLY A 95 -8.12 -10.17 -4.40
C GLY A 95 -8.12 -11.65 -4.78
N SER A 96 -8.51 -11.97 -6.00
CA SER A 96 -8.50 -13.35 -6.52
C SER A 96 -7.27 -13.62 -7.39
N PRO A 97 -6.95 -14.88 -7.72
CA PRO A 97 -5.88 -15.21 -8.66
C PRO A 97 -6.01 -14.47 -10.02
N GLN A 98 -7.23 -14.32 -10.53
CA GLN A 98 -7.51 -13.59 -11.77
C GLN A 98 -7.16 -12.11 -11.65
N ILE A 99 -7.44 -11.49 -10.49
CA ILE A 99 -7.02 -10.13 -10.19
C ILE A 99 -5.50 -10.06 -10.15
N ARG A 100 -4.83 -10.97 -9.44
CA ARG A 100 -3.36 -10.98 -9.27
C ARG A 100 -2.60 -11.20 -10.58
N ASN A 101 -3.17 -11.96 -11.50
CA ASN A 101 -2.58 -12.21 -12.83
C ASN A 101 -2.46 -10.96 -13.68
N VAL A 102 -3.29 -9.93 -13.42
CA VAL A 102 -3.27 -8.68 -14.21
C VAL A 102 -2.92 -7.45 -13.38
N ALA A 103 -3.14 -7.48 -12.07
CA ALA A 103 -2.73 -6.43 -11.15
C ALA A 103 -1.21 -6.34 -11.12
N THR A 104 -0.71 -5.11 -11.04
CA THR A 104 0.72 -4.77 -11.13
C THR A 104 1.18 -4.09 -9.86
N LEU A 105 2.47 -4.22 -9.51
CA LEU A 105 3.09 -3.56 -8.36
C LEU A 105 2.78 -2.05 -8.28
N GLY A 106 3.06 -1.31 -9.36
CA GLY A 106 2.79 0.13 -9.44
C GLY A 106 1.31 0.46 -9.33
N GLY A 107 0.45 -0.32 -9.98
CA GLY A 107 -1.01 -0.19 -9.87
C GLY A 107 -1.54 -0.44 -8.45
N ASN A 108 -0.94 -1.37 -7.70
CA ASN A 108 -1.32 -1.62 -6.30
C ASN A 108 -0.89 -0.46 -5.39
N LEU A 109 0.29 0.13 -5.62
CA LEU A 109 0.76 1.31 -4.89
C LEU A 109 -0.04 2.58 -5.23
N ALA A 110 -0.55 2.69 -6.46
CA ALA A 110 -1.31 3.84 -6.93
C ALA A 110 -2.83 3.70 -6.70
N GLN A 111 -3.30 2.62 -6.07
CA GLN A 111 -4.73 2.36 -5.96
C GLN A 111 -5.45 3.35 -5.04
N HIS A 112 -6.72 3.58 -5.34
CA HIS A 112 -7.57 4.54 -4.66
C HIS A 112 -8.36 3.94 -3.50
N SER A 113 -8.90 4.85 -2.68
CA SER A 113 -9.72 4.59 -1.49
C SER A 113 -10.84 3.58 -1.74
N ARG A 114 -11.10 2.68 -0.78
CA ARG A 114 -12.29 1.79 -0.78
C ARG A 114 -13.43 2.27 0.11
N CYS A 115 -13.33 3.49 0.66
CA CYS A 115 -14.44 4.12 1.38
C CYS A 115 -15.71 4.09 0.51
N TRP A 116 -16.80 3.50 1.01
CA TRP A 116 -18.05 3.38 0.24
C TRP A 116 -18.64 4.74 -0.15
N TYR A 117 -18.43 5.80 0.67
CA TYR A 117 -18.85 7.16 0.29
C TYR A 117 -18.03 7.72 -0.87
N TYR A 118 -16.75 7.36 -0.95
CA TYR A 118 -15.91 7.70 -2.10
C TYR A 118 -16.34 6.89 -3.34
N ARG A 119 -16.55 5.58 -3.17
CA ARG A 119 -16.90 4.66 -4.25
C ARG A 119 -18.33 4.79 -4.77
N HIS A 120 -19.22 5.45 -4.05
CA HIS A 120 -20.57 5.70 -4.55
C HIS A 120 -20.59 6.88 -5.52
N ARG A 121 -20.97 6.64 -6.78
CA ARG A 121 -21.02 7.64 -7.87
C ARG A 121 -21.66 8.97 -7.45
N ASP A 122 -22.89 8.89 -6.93
CA ASP A 122 -23.73 10.08 -6.69
C ASP A 122 -23.45 10.78 -5.35
N VAL A 123 -22.50 10.25 -4.56
CA VAL A 123 -22.15 10.83 -3.26
C VAL A 123 -20.97 11.77 -3.43
N VAL A 124 -21.13 13.07 -3.16
CA VAL A 124 -20.00 14.02 -3.23
C VAL A 124 -19.35 14.18 -1.84
N CYS A 125 -18.54 13.20 -1.44
CA CYS A 125 -17.83 13.24 -0.16
C CYS A 125 -16.61 14.20 -0.20
N ARG A 126 -16.08 14.54 0.99
CA ARG A 126 -14.91 15.43 1.12
C ARG A 126 -13.73 15.05 0.21
N LYS A 127 -13.44 13.74 0.10
CA LYS A 127 -12.32 13.24 -0.73
C LYS A 127 -12.55 13.49 -2.24
N LYS A 128 -13.80 13.60 -2.69
CA LYS A 128 -14.18 13.95 -4.07
C LYS A 128 -14.44 15.45 -4.26
N GLY A 129 -13.94 16.30 -3.36
CA GLY A 129 -14.14 17.76 -3.43
C GLY A 129 -15.42 18.27 -2.80
N GLY A 130 -16.22 17.40 -2.17
CA GLY A 130 -17.40 17.81 -1.41
C GLY A 130 -17.05 18.58 -0.13
N ARG A 131 -18.07 19.13 0.54
CA ARG A 131 -17.87 19.91 1.77
C ARG A 131 -17.61 19.06 3.01
N THR A 132 -18.16 17.84 3.09
CA THR A 132 -18.20 17.05 4.33
C THR A 132 -17.69 15.63 4.14
N CYS A 133 -16.99 15.10 5.15
CA CYS A 133 -16.64 13.68 5.18
C CYS A 133 -17.80 12.92 5.81
N LEU A 134 -18.59 12.25 4.97
CA LEU A 134 -19.79 11.53 5.41
C LEU A 134 -19.50 10.35 6.34
N ALA A 135 -18.26 9.83 6.31
CA ALA A 135 -17.83 8.83 7.28
C ALA A 135 -17.79 9.41 8.70
N ARG A 136 -17.47 10.69 8.91
CA ARG A 136 -17.38 11.25 10.27
C ARG A 136 -18.72 11.33 11.01
N THR A 137 -19.83 11.31 10.28
CA THR A 137 -21.19 11.41 10.82
C THR A 137 -22.06 10.22 10.40
N GLY A 138 -21.44 9.15 9.91
CA GLY A 138 -22.12 8.01 9.33
C GLY A 138 -21.43 6.70 9.73
N GLN A 139 -21.56 5.69 8.87
CA GLN A 139 -20.95 4.40 9.12
C GLN A 139 -19.42 4.49 8.95
N THR A 140 -18.70 3.83 9.84
CA THR A 140 -17.23 3.92 9.94
C THR A 140 -16.52 2.59 10.06
N LYS A 141 -17.23 1.46 9.98
CA LYS A 141 -16.70 0.10 10.22
C LYS A 141 -15.31 -0.19 9.64
N TYR A 142 -15.06 0.19 8.38
CA TYR A 142 -13.78 -0.08 7.70
C TYR A 142 -12.82 1.11 7.64
N HIS A 143 -13.15 2.23 8.28
CA HIS A 143 -12.39 3.49 8.18
C HIS A 143 -11.18 3.54 9.12
N SER A 144 -10.35 4.57 8.94
CA SER A 144 -9.13 4.81 9.71
C SER A 144 -9.39 5.20 11.17
N LEU A 145 -8.48 4.78 12.04
CA LEU A 145 -8.35 5.22 13.43
C LEU A 145 -7.42 6.44 13.57
N PHE A 146 -6.50 6.60 12.60
CA PHE A 146 -5.52 7.68 12.56
C PHE A 146 -5.68 8.47 11.27
N THR A 147 -5.76 9.80 11.38
CA THR A 147 -5.88 10.68 10.21
C THR A 147 -5.22 12.02 10.46
N GLY A 148 -4.41 12.50 9.51
CA GLY A 148 -3.85 13.86 9.53
C GLY A 148 -4.76 14.93 8.91
N ASN A 149 -5.92 14.54 8.39
CA ASN A 149 -6.85 15.44 7.71
C ASN A 149 -8.33 15.02 7.93
N MET A 150 -9.26 15.72 7.27
CA MET A 150 -10.69 15.47 7.47
C MET A 150 -11.25 14.19 6.82
N CYS A 151 -10.48 13.43 6.06
CA CYS A 151 -10.91 12.17 5.46
C CYS A 151 -10.57 10.98 6.37
N LEU A 152 -11.52 10.05 6.54
CA LEU A 152 -11.30 8.80 7.29
C LEU A 152 -10.95 7.59 6.40
N SER A 153 -10.66 7.80 5.11
CA SER A 153 -10.33 6.67 4.23
C SER A 153 -8.96 6.09 4.57
N PRO A 154 -8.83 4.76 4.71
CA PRO A 154 -7.55 4.13 4.92
C PRO A 154 -6.77 3.91 3.62
N CYS A 155 -5.46 3.70 3.75
CA CYS A 155 -4.62 3.03 2.76
C CYS A 155 -4.94 1.54 2.77
N VAL A 156 -5.23 1.00 1.60
CA VAL A 156 -5.65 -0.39 1.38
C VAL A 156 -4.60 -1.20 0.60
N SER A 157 -3.46 -0.60 0.26
CA SER A 157 -2.41 -1.29 -0.50
C SER A 157 -1.61 -2.22 0.41
N ASN A 158 -1.82 -3.53 0.26
CA ASN A 158 -1.05 -4.56 0.97
C ASN A 158 0.46 -4.39 0.73
N LEU A 159 0.85 -4.16 -0.54
CA LEU A 159 2.26 -3.99 -0.90
C LEU A 159 2.86 -2.72 -0.30
N ALA A 160 2.10 -1.61 -0.18
CA ALA A 160 2.61 -0.43 0.48
C ALA A 160 2.97 -0.72 1.94
N ILE A 161 2.20 -1.55 2.66
CA ILE A 161 2.50 -1.90 4.05
C ILE A 161 3.77 -2.74 4.14
N ALA A 162 3.89 -3.79 3.31
CA ALA A 162 5.09 -4.64 3.27
C ALA A 162 6.35 -3.87 2.90
N LEU A 163 6.26 -3.02 1.87
CA LEU A 163 7.37 -2.20 1.40
C LEU A 163 7.76 -1.10 2.39
N ALA A 164 6.80 -0.58 3.18
CA ALA A 164 7.08 0.38 4.23
C ALA A 164 7.93 -0.24 5.35
N ALA A 165 7.62 -1.48 5.77
CA ALA A 165 8.44 -2.21 6.73
C ALA A 165 9.84 -2.54 6.18
N LEU A 166 9.96 -2.77 4.88
CA LEU A 166 11.24 -3.01 4.23
C LEU A 166 12.06 -1.74 3.93
N ASP A 167 11.56 -0.54 4.25
CA ASP A 167 12.20 0.75 3.90
C ASP A 167 12.48 0.86 2.39
N ALA A 168 11.54 0.35 1.58
CA ALA A 168 11.68 0.34 0.15
C ALA A 168 11.65 1.76 -0.45
N ARG A 169 12.28 1.89 -1.61
CA ARG A 169 12.32 3.12 -2.40
C ARG A 169 11.53 2.92 -3.68
N VAL A 170 10.76 3.93 -4.07
CA VAL A 170 9.93 3.94 -5.27
C VAL A 170 10.51 4.96 -6.22
N VAL A 171 10.94 4.49 -7.38
CA VAL A 171 11.50 5.35 -8.43
C VAL A 171 10.38 5.73 -9.38
N ILE A 172 10.16 7.03 -9.54
CA ILE A 172 9.12 7.61 -10.36
C ILE A 172 9.72 8.52 -11.44
N GLN A 173 9.05 8.60 -12.59
CA GLN A 173 9.23 9.65 -13.56
C GLN A 173 8.25 10.79 -13.24
N ARG A 174 8.76 11.99 -12.97
CA ARG A 174 7.99 13.22 -12.73
C ARG A 174 8.42 14.27 -13.75
N GLY A 175 7.61 14.48 -14.78
CA GLY A 175 8.01 15.28 -15.94
C GLY A 175 9.24 14.66 -16.61
N GLU A 176 10.28 15.45 -16.82
CA GLU A 176 11.55 14.99 -17.41
C GLU A 176 12.51 14.35 -16.39
N LYS A 177 12.21 14.45 -15.09
CA LYS A 177 13.10 13.99 -14.02
C LYS A 177 12.71 12.62 -13.49
N THR A 178 13.71 11.82 -13.16
CA THR A 178 13.55 10.61 -12.34
C THR A 178 13.81 10.97 -10.89
N ILE A 179 12.87 10.64 -10.01
CA ILE A 179 12.92 10.94 -8.57
C ILE A 179 12.71 9.64 -7.79
N THR A 180 13.38 9.51 -6.66
CA THR A 180 13.22 8.39 -5.74
C THR A 180 12.53 8.86 -4.47
N LEU A 181 11.47 8.15 -4.06
CA LEU A 181 10.70 8.41 -2.83
C LEU A 181 10.78 7.20 -1.91
N THR A 182 10.84 7.41 -0.60
CA THR A 182 10.42 6.41 0.39
C THR A 182 8.94 6.09 0.24
N ILE A 183 8.49 4.97 0.80
CA ILE A 183 7.05 4.70 0.94
C ILE A 183 6.36 5.77 1.81
N ALA A 184 7.04 6.31 2.83
CA ALA A 184 6.50 7.39 3.64
C ALA A 184 6.25 8.66 2.82
N GLU A 185 7.21 9.07 1.98
CA GLU A 185 7.07 10.21 1.07
C GLU A 185 6.01 9.96 -0.01
N LEU A 186 5.94 8.74 -0.54
CA LEU A 186 4.91 8.35 -1.51
C LEU A 186 3.51 8.50 -0.95
N TYR A 187 3.29 8.35 0.36
CA TYR A 187 1.96 8.46 0.97
C TYR A 187 1.77 9.74 1.81
N ALA A 188 2.78 10.61 1.91
CA ALA A 188 2.75 11.80 2.76
C ALA A 188 1.55 12.71 2.49
N ASP A 189 1.17 12.90 1.23
CA ASP A 189 0.03 13.74 0.88
C ASP A 189 -1.31 13.11 1.26
N ALA A 190 -1.42 11.77 1.32
CA ALA A 190 -2.63 11.13 1.81
C ALA A 190 -2.91 11.45 3.29
N TRP A 191 -1.86 11.72 4.07
CA TRP A 191 -1.96 12.19 5.45
C TRP A 191 -2.39 13.67 5.52
N ARG A 192 -1.85 14.54 4.65
CA ARG A 192 -2.01 16.00 4.74
C ARG A 192 -3.19 16.54 3.94
N THR A 193 -3.49 15.94 2.81
CA THR A 193 -4.38 16.48 1.77
C THR A 193 -5.56 15.55 1.54
N VAL A 194 -6.78 16.04 1.81
CA VAL A 194 -8.00 15.21 1.79
C VAL A 194 -8.21 14.49 0.44
N GLY A 195 -7.97 15.15 -0.68
CA GLY A 195 -8.15 14.58 -2.03
C GLY A 195 -7.08 13.56 -2.44
N ALA A 196 -5.92 13.55 -1.78
CA ALA A 196 -4.79 12.71 -2.18
C ALA A 196 -4.96 11.27 -1.67
N HIS A 197 -4.65 10.30 -2.52
CA HIS A 197 -4.51 8.89 -2.13
C HIS A 197 -3.06 8.51 -1.81
N ASN A 198 -2.14 9.27 -2.39
CA ASN A 198 -0.68 9.21 -2.31
C ASN A 198 -0.16 10.58 -2.84
N SER A 199 1.15 10.76 -2.88
CA SER A 199 1.85 11.97 -3.32
C SER A 199 2.21 11.95 -4.82
N LEU A 200 1.57 11.08 -5.61
CA LEU A 200 1.71 11.06 -7.06
C LEU A 200 0.84 12.16 -7.66
N GLY A 201 1.43 12.99 -8.51
CA GLY A 201 0.70 13.86 -9.43
C GLY A 201 0.05 13.05 -10.55
N GLU A 202 -0.86 13.68 -11.31
CA GLU A 202 -1.59 13.02 -12.40
C GLU A 202 -0.68 12.45 -13.51
N ALA A 203 0.52 13.04 -13.67
CA ALA A 203 1.51 12.63 -14.67
C ALA A 203 2.73 11.91 -14.08
N ASP A 204 2.70 11.56 -12.79
CA ASP A 204 3.79 10.80 -12.18
C ASP A 204 3.66 9.30 -12.49
N LEU A 205 4.72 8.73 -13.07
CA LEU A 205 4.76 7.33 -13.45
C LEU A 205 5.71 6.56 -12.53
N ILE A 206 5.19 5.58 -11.79
CA ILE A 206 6.05 4.62 -11.07
C ILE A 206 6.78 3.76 -12.10
N LEU A 207 8.11 3.72 -12.03
CA LEU A 207 8.95 2.91 -12.91
C LEU A 207 9.31 1.57 -12.27
N ARG A 208 9.73 1.61 -11.01
CA ARG A 208 10.21 0.43 -10.25
C ARG A 208 10.23 0.70 -8.75
N VAL A 209 10.37 -0.37 -7.98
CA VAL A 209 10.64 -0.38 -6.55
C VAL A 209 12.02 -0.99 -6.31
N GLU A 210 12.79 -0.35 -5.45
CA GLU A 210 14.13 -0.77 -5.02
C GLU A 210 14.09 -1.15 -3.53
N ILE A 211 14.61 -2.33 -3.20
CA ILE A 211 14.57 -2.87 -1.83
C ILE A 211 15.95 -3.38 -1.47
N THR A 212 16.53 -2.87 -0.39
CA THR A 212 17.81 -3.36 0.15
C THR A 212 17.52 -4.14 1.44
N PRO A 213 17.10 -5.43 1.36
CA PRO A 213 16.68 -6.17 2.54
C PRO A 213 17.83 -6.37 3.54
N GLY A 214 19.07 -6.53 3.05
CA GLY A 214 20.21 -6.90 3.89
C GLY A 214 20.01 -8.28 4.50
N ALA A 215 20.33 -8.43 5.79
CA ALA A 215 20.08 -9.66 6.56
C ALA A 215 18.69 -9.69 7.23
N ARG A 216 17.77 -8.81 6.82
CA ARG A 216 16.45 -8.72 7.46
C ARG A 216 15.54 -9.84 6.98
N ARG A 217 14.81 -10.44 7.92
CA ARG A 217 13.61 -11.22 7.66
C ARG A 217 12.42 -10.27 7.53
N SER A 218 11.38 -10.67 6.80
CA SER A 218 10.14 -9.90 6.69
C SER A 218 8.91 -10.80 6.73
N ALA A 219 7.79 -10.26 7.18
CA ALA A 219 6.51 -10.95 7.21
C ALA A 219 5.36 -9.97 6.99
N TYR A 220 4.26 -10.46 6.43
CA TYR A 220 2.99 -9.77 6.28
C TYR A 220 1.86 -10.68 6.75
N LEU A 221 0.91 -10.10 7.48
CA LEU A 221 -0.35 -10.75 7.84
C LEU A 221 -1.49 -9.73 7.74
N GLN A 222 -2.67 -10.20 7.33
CA GLN A 222 -3.91 -9.44 7.44
C GLN A 222 -5.00 -10.26 8.12
N LEU A 223 -5.99 -9.56 8.67
CA LEU A 223 -7.27 -10.15 9.03
C LEU A 223 -8.37 -9.47 8.21
N ALA A 224 -9.24 -10.28 7.63
CA ALA A 224 -10.41 -9.87 6.85
C ALA A 224 -11.67 -10.57 7.38
N GLU A 225 -12.87 -10.19 6.93
CA GLU A 225 -14.10 -10.87 7.34
C GLU A 225 -14.26 -12.22 6.64
N LYS A 226 -13.79 -12.32 5.41
CA LYS A 226 -13.73 -13.58 4.66
C LYS A 226 -12.31 -14.14 4.65
N SER A 227 -12.22 -15.46 4.51
CA SER A 227 -10.94 -16.18 4.44
C SER A 227 -10.15 -15.90 3.16
N ASP A 228 -10.83 -15.49 2.08
CA ASP A 228 -10.22 -15.11 0.80
C ASP A 228 -11.12 -14.08 0.10
N PHE A 229 -10.59 -13.38 -0.91
CA PHE A 229 -11.27 -12.38 -1.71
C PHE A 229 -11.92 -11.26 -0.88
N ASP A 230 -11.15 -10.67 0.02
CA ASP A 230 -11.62 -9.60 0.89
C ASP A 230 -10.53 -8.56 1.17
N TRP A 231 -10.94 -7.38 1.64
CA TRP A 231 -10.03 -6.34 2.07
C TRP A 231 -9.63 -6.53 3.53
N ALA A 232 -8.40 -6.16 3.88
CA ALA A 232 -7.96 -6.14 5.26
C ALA A 232 -8.85 -5.22 6.12
N LEU A 233 -9.33 -5.74 7.26
CA LEU A 233 -9.82 -4.90 8.36
C LEU A 233 -8.66 -4.20 9.04
N VAL A 234 -7.58 -4.94 9.25
CA VAL A 234 -6.25 -4.49 9.67
C VAL A 234 -5.22 -5.39 9.00
N SER A 235 -4.08 -4.84 8.62
CA SER A 235 -2.91 -5.62 8.23
C SER A 235 -1.66 -5.15 8.96
N CYS A 236 -0.67 -6.02 9.08
CA CYS A 236 0.60 -5.75 9.73
C CYS A 236 1.75 -6.35 8.91
N ALA A 237 2.72 -5.52 8.55
CA ALA A 237 4.02 -5.95 8.07
C ALA A 237 5.09 -5.68 9.11
N ALA A 238 6.09 -6.56 9.20
CA ALA A 238 7.28 -6.30 9.99
C ALA A 238 8.53 -6.76 9.22
N ALA A 239 9.64 -6.07 9.44
CA ALA A 239 10.96 -6.51 9.00
C ALA A 239 12.00 -6.20 10.07
N ALA A 240 12.93 -7.12 10.28
CA ALA A 240 14.03 -6.97 11.23
C ALA A 240 15.16 -7.95 10.91
N ARG A 241 16.39 -7.61 11.29
CA ARG A 241 17.46 -8.60 11.44
C ARG A 241 17.20 -9.37 12.73
N VAL A 242 17.31 -10.70 12.65
CA VAL A 242 17.10 -11.61 13.78
C VAL A 242 18.42 -12.31 14.07
N ASP A 243 18.95 -12.14 15.28
CA ASP A 243 20.17 -12.79 15.73
C ASP A 243 19.97 -13.32 17.16
N ALA A 244 20.19 -14.62 17.37
CA ALA A 244 19.91 -15.32 18.63
C ALA A 244 18.53 -14.96 19.25
N GLY A 245 17.51 -14.82 18.40
CA GLY A 245 16.14 -14.47 18.80
C GLY A 245 15.90 -12.98 19.15
N ARG A 246 16.93 -12.13 19.09
CA ARG A 246 16.84 -10.68 19.30
C ARG A 246 16.70 -9.93 17.98
N LEU A 247 15.92 -8.86 18.01
CA LEU A 247 15.63 -8.04 16.85
C LEU A 247 16.58 -6.85 16.74
N SER A 248 16.92 -6.46 15.51
CA SER A 248 17.57 -5.19 15.20
C SER A 248 17.10 -4.64 13.85
N GLN A 249 17.22 -3.32 13.65
CA GLN A 249 16.73 -2.63 12.44
C GLN A 249 15.25 -2.91 12.20
N VAL A 250 14.46 -2.84 13.27
CA VAL A 250 13.06 -3.23 13.32
C VAL A 250 12.21 -2.16 12.69
N ARG A 251 11.29 -2.58 11.82
CA ARG A 251 10.23 -1.73 11.31
C ARG A 251 8.92 -2.49 11.33
N VAL A 252 7.90 -1.88 11.91
CA VAL A 252 6.53 -2.40 11.93
C VAL A 252 5.61 -1.38 11.28
N ALA A 253 4.81 -1.84 10.31
CA ALA A 253 3.84 -1.02 9.60
C ALA A 253 2.44 -1.64 9.65
N LEU A 254 1.43 -0.82 9.94
CA LEU A 254 0.03 -1.21 9.95
C LEU A 254 -0.73 -0.64 8.75
N GLY A 255 -1.60 -1.44 8.16
CA GLY A 255 -2.51 -1.05 7.07
C GLY A 255 -3.97 -1.06 7.48
N ALA A 256 -4.83 -0.48 6.65
CA ALA A 256 -6.27 -0.38 6.86
C ALA A 256 -6.71 0.40 8.12
N ILE A 257 -5.79 1.07 8.83
CA ILE A 257 -6.07 1.87 10.04
C ILE A 257 -5.72 3.36 9.90
N ALA A 258 -5.05 3.75 8.83
CA ALA A 258 -4.61 5.12 8.56
C ALA A 258 -4.61 5.37 7.04
N PRO A 259 -4.64 6.63 6.55
CA PRO A 259 -4.55 6.94 5.12
C PRO A 259 -3.15 6.65 4.52
N THR A 260 -2.19 6.29 5.35
CA THR A 260 -0.82 5.91 4.99
C THR A 260 -0.47 4.55 5.61
N PRO A 261 0.59 3.87 5.16
CA PRO A 261 1.21 2.81 5.96
C PRO A 261 1.62 3.39 7.32
N TRP A 262 0.95 2.97 8.39
CA TRP A 262 1.08 3.56 9.72
C TRP A 262 2.31 2.99 10.43
N GLN A 263 3.24 3.85 10.81
CA GLN A 263 4.45 3.49 11.56
C GLN A 263 4.65 4.48 12.70
N VAL A 264 5.20 4.00 13.80
CA VAL A 264 5.56 4.83 14.96
C VAL A 264 6.99 4.49 15.34
N GLU A 265 7.90 5.47 15.24
CA GLU A 265 9.33 5.26 15.48
C GLU A 265 9.61 4.78 16.90
N ALA A 266 8.88 5.29 17.90
CA ALA A 266 9.00 4.83 19.28
C ALA A 266 8.68 3.33 19.45
N ALA A 267 7.76 2.78 18.65
CA ALA A 267 7.44 1.36 18.67
C ALA A 267 8.57 0.50 18.08
N ASN A 268 9.20 0.97 16.99
CA ASN A 268 10.39 0.33 16.42
C ASN A 268 11.54 0.33 17.44
N ALA A 269 11.83 1.49 18.04
CA ALA A 269 12.87 1.64 19.06
C ALA A 269 12.64 0.75 20.29
N ALA A 270 11.38 0.54 20.70
CA ALA A 270 11.06 -0.35 21.82
C ALA A 270 11.34 -1.84 21.53
N LEU A 271 11.49 -2.23 20.26
CA LEU A 271 11.81 -3.60 19.83
C LEU A 271 13.30 -3.82 19.58
N GLU A 272 14.11 -2.75 19.47
CA GLU A 272 15.55 -2.85 19.22
C GLU A 272 16.27 -3.59 20.36
N GLY A 273 17.06 -4.60 19.98
CA GLY A 273 17.79 -5.48 20.89
C GLY A 273 16.91 -6.44 21.69
N GLN A 274 15.58 -6.39 21.54
CA GLN A 274 14.65 -7.19 22.33
C GLN A 274 14.35 -8.55 21.69
N PRO A 275 14.07 -9.60 22.50
CA PRO A 275 13.49 -10.82 21.99
C PRO A 275 12.01 -10.62 21.61
N VAL A 276 11.49 -11.47 20.72
CA VAL A 276 10.06 -11.53 20.42
C VAL A 276 9.35 -12.28 21.54
N THR A 277 8.66 -11.55 22.42
CA THR A 277 7.87 -12.08 23.53
C THR A 277 6.50 -11.41 23.55
N GLU A 278 5.56 -11.95 24.32
CA GLU A 278 4.26 -11.31 24.50
C GLU A 278 4.38 -9.90 25.10
N THR A 279 5.24 -9.72 26.10
CA THR A 279 5.50 -8.41 26.73
C THR A 279 6.04 -7.38 25.75
N THR A 280 7.04 -7.76 24.93
CA THR A 280 7.66 -6.83 23.97
C THR A 280 6.72 -6.52 22.80
N ALA A 281 5.95 -7.49 22.32
CA ALA A 281 4.93 -7.27 21.30
C ALA A 281 3.79 -6.37 21.82
N ASN A 282 3.32 -6.57 23.06
CA ASN A 282 2.28 -5.73 23.66
C ASN A 282 2.76 -4.29 23.84
N ARG A 283 4.00 -4.08 24.31
CA ARG A 283 4.59 -2.73 24.43
C ARG A 283 4.66 -2.02 23.07
N ALA A 284 5.10 -2.71 22.02
CA ALA A 284 5.13 -2.14 20.67
C ALA A 284 3.71 -1.80 20.17
N ALA A 285 2.73 -2.66 20.47
CA ALA A 285 1.33 -2.41 20.11
C ALA A 285 0.73 -1.22 20.86
N ASP A 286 1.04 -1.04 22.14
CA ASP A 286 0.60 0.11 22.93
C ASP A 286 1.13 1.42 22.31
N LEU A 287 2.41 1.44 21.92
CA LEU A 287 3.02 2.60 21.26
C LEU A 287 2.44 2.87 19.87
N LEU A 288 2.18 1.82 19.07
CA LEU A 288 1.56 1.96 17.74
C LEU A 288 0.11 2.47 17.82
N LEU A 289 -0.58 2.21 18.94
CA LEU A 289 -2.02 2.46 19.10
C LEU A 289 -2.36 3.60 20.06
N GLN A 290 -1.36 4.25 20.68
CA GLN A 290 -1.51 5.20 21.79
C GLN A 290 -2.53 6.32 21.54
N ASP A 291 -2.62 6.82 20.30
CA ASP A 291 -3.48 7.96 19.92
C ASP A 291 -4.66 7.57 19.01
N ALA A 292 -5.01 6.28 18.96
CA ALA A 292 -6.08 5.81 18.09
C ALA A 292 -7.42 6.45 18.45
N ARG A 293 -8.11 7.01 17.44
CA ARG A 293 -9.46 7.56 17.59
C ARG A 293 -10.46 6.61 16.96
N THR A 294 -11.23 5.92 17.79
CA THR A 294 -12.23 4.96 17.34
C THR A 294 -13.63 5.59 17.30
N THR A 295 -14.50 4.92 16.58
CA THR A 295 -15.96 5.01 16.68
C THR A 295 -16.50 3.69 17.20
N ASP A 296 -17.80 3.64 17.49
CA ASP A 296 -18.46 2.39 17.89
C ASP A 296 -18.29 1.30 16.81
N ASP A 297 -18.38 1.67 15.53
CA ASP A 297 -18.30 0.73 14.42
C ASP A 297 -16.89 0.14 14.20
N ASN A 298 -15.81 0.83 14.60
CA ASN A 298 -14.44 0.45 14.22
C ASN A 298 -13.48 0.21 15.39
N SER A 299 -13.96 0.33 16.63
CA SER A 299 -13.19 0.04 17.85
C SER A 299 -12.58 -1.37 17.87
N TYR A 300 -13.25 -2.34 17.25
CA TYR A 300 -12.79 -3.72 17.11
C TYR A 300 -11.39 -3.84 16.45
N LYS A 301 -11.00 -2.85 15.62
CA LYS A 301 -9.69 -2.84 14.94
C LYS A 301 -8.52 -2.76 15.92
N LEU A 302 -8.69 -2.19 17.11
CA LEU A 302 -7.62 -2.11 18.12
C LEU A 302 -7.18 -3.50 18.55
N GLN A 303 -8.13 -4.39 18.82
CA GLN A 303 -7.83 -5.75 19.25
C GLN A 303 -7.20 -6.56 18.12
N ILE A 304 -7.70 -6.41 16.89
CA ILE A 304 -7.10 -7.05 15.72
C ILE A 304 -5.65 -6.58 15.53
N ALA A 305 -5.40 -5.28 15.61
CA ALA A 305 -4.06 -4.71 15.45
C ALA A 305 -3.07 -5.29 16.47
N ARG A 306 -3.44 -5.35 17.76
CA ARG A 306 -2.61 -5.97 18.81
C ARG A 306 -2.24 -7.42 18.47
N VAL A 307 -3.22 -8.22 18.05
CA VAL A 307 -3.00 -9.63 17.70
C VAL A 307 -2.11 -9.77 16.47
N LEU A 308 -2.32 -8.96 15.43
CA LEU A 308 -1.52 -9.00 14.21
C LEU A 308 -0.08 -8.56 14.45
N ILE A 309 0.16 -7.52 15.25
CA ILE A 309 1.54 -7.09 15.60
C ILE A 309 2.30 -8.25 16.23
N ARG A 310 1.71 -8.90 17.24
CA ARG A 310 2.32 -10.06 17.90
C ARG A 310 2.61 -11.20 16.93
N ARG A 311 1.62 -11.60 16.12
CA ARG A 311 1.76 -12.74 15.18
C ARG A 311 2.77 -12.44 14.07
N THR A 312 2.79 -11.22 13.55
CA THR A 312 3.74 -10.83 12.50
C THR A 312 5.17 -10.81 13.04
N LEU A 313 5.39 -10.30 14.26
CA LEU A 313 6.71 -10.36 14.91
C LEU A 313 7.15 -11.81 15.17
N GLN A 314 6.25 -12.69 15.60
CA GLN A 314 6.54 -14.11 15.80
C GLN A 314 6.98 -14.81 14.52
N LYS A 315 6.41 -14.46 13.36
CA LYS A 315 6.87 -15.00 12.05
C LYS A 315 8.31 -14.63 11.69
N LEU A 316 8.87 -13.57 12.27
CA LEU A 316 10.29 -13.23 12.01
C LEU A 316 11.24 -14.23 12.66
N VAL A 317 10.84 -14.87 13.76
CA VAL A 317 11.70 -15.80 14.54
C VAL A 317 11.35 -17.28 14.34
N ALA A 318 10.28 -17.57 13.62
CA ALA A 318 9.94 -18.92 13.16
C ALA A 318 10.90 -19.41 12.06
#